data_AF-A0A519DWV0-F1
#
_entry.id   AF-A0A519DWV0-F1
#
_cell.length_a   1.000
_cell.length_b   1.000
_cell.length_c   1.000
_cell.angle_alpha   90.00
_cell.angle_beta   90.00
_cell.angle_gamma   90.00
#
_symmetry.space_group_name_H-M   'P 1'
#
loop_
_entity.id
_entity.type
_entity.pdbx_description
1 polymer ?
#
loop_
_entity_poly.entity_id
_entity_poly.type
_entity_poly.pdbx_seq_one_letter_code
_entity_poly.pdbx_strand_id
1 'polypeptide(L)'
;MLVWEEDRKPSSNAPQSGASNHAATQPVARDVAASATASVSSSESSTADASERRVNVADKRIINGQTDVNQLVPFKYKWAWEKYLATCANHWMPQEVNMSRDIALWKDPNGLTEDERRVIKRNLGFFVTADSLAANNIVLGTYRHITAPEARQFLLRQAFEEAIHTHAYQYIVESLGLDESEIFNAYHEVKSIRDKDEFLIPFIDAIMDPNFVTGTPENDQTLLKSLIVFACLMEGLFFYVGFTQILALGRQNKMTGAAEQYQYILRDES
;
A
#
# COMPACT_ATOMS: atom_id res chain seq x y z
N MET A 1 -18.53 -20.91 -1.77
CA MET A 1 -17.94 -22.13 -1.18
C MET A 1 -17.22 -22.85 -2.31
N LEU A 2 -15.89 -22.82 -2.31
CA LEU A 2 -15.07 -23.53 -3.28
C LEU A 2 -13.90 -24.14 -2.51
N VAL A 3 -13.75 -25.45 -2.60
CA VAL A 3 -12.68 -26.25 -2.00
C VAL A 3 -11.75 -26.63 -3.14
N TRP A 4 -10.43 -26.49 -2.92
CA TRP A 4 -9.43 -27.03 -3.84
C TRP A 4 -9.11 -28.46 -3.42
N GLU A 5 -9.22 -29.42 -4.35
CA GLU A 5 -8.78 -30.80 -4.13
C GLU A 5 -7.28 -30.94 -4.46
N GLU A 6 -6.55 -31.68 -3.63
CA GLU A 6 -5.13 -32.01 -3.86
C GLU A 6 -4.99 -33.22 -4.79
N ASP A 7 -4.28 -33.06 -5.91
CA ASP A 7 -3.86 -34.20 -6.73
C ASP A 7 -2.56 -34.83 -6.18
N ARG A 8 -2.67 -36.06 -5.65
CA ARG A 8 -1.53 -36.97 -5.40
C ARG A 8 -1.63 -38.20 -6.30
N LYS A 9 -0.52 -38.64 -6.90
CA LYS A 9 -0.25 -40.06 -7.21
C LYS A 9 1.26 -40.36 -7.35
N PRO A 10 1.71 -41.64 -7.23
CA PRO A 10 3.05 -41.96 -6.68
C PRO A 10 3.92 -42.92 -7.52
N SER A 11 5.20 -43.03 -7.15
CA SER A 11 6.08 -44.24 -7.22
C SER A 11 7.51 -43.82 -6.82
N SER A 12 8.18 -44.32 -5.77
CA SER A 12 8.70 -45.69 -5.50
C SER A 12 9.85 -46.15 -6.40
N ASN A 13 11.10 -46.06 -5.91
CA ASN A 13 11.99 -47.22 -5.72
C ASN A 13 13.37 -46.82 -5.13
N ALA A 14 13.91 -47.69 -4.28
CA ALA A 14 15.33 -47.76 -3.87
C ALA A 14 15.87 -49.15 -4.29
N PRO A 15 17.20 -49.39 -4.32
CA PRO A 15 17.86 -49.85 -3.09
C PRO A 15 19.37 -49.50 -2.92
N GLN A 16 19.86 -49.56 -1.67
CA GLN A 16 21.15 -50.10 -1.13
C GLN A 16 22.48 -49.95 -1.93
N SER A 17 23.69 -49.87 -1.35
CA SER A 17 24.23 -50.27 -0.02
C SER A 17 25.56 -49.53 0.29
N GLY A 18 26.06 -49.60 1.54
CA GLY A 18 27.44 -49.23 1.87
C GLY A 18 27.65 -48.85 3.35
N ALA A 19 28.44 -49.63 4.10
CA ALA A 19 28.63 -49.45 5.55
C ALA A 19 30.11 -49.35 5.93
N SER A 20 30.42 -48.57 6.98
CA SER A 20 31.55 -48.83 7.89
C SER A 20 31.41 -48.06 9.22
N ASN A 21 31.69 -48.74 10.34
CA ASN A 21 31.72 -48.19 11.70
C ASN A 21 33.09 -47.54 11.99
N HIS A 22 33.20 -46.72 13.05
CA HIS A 22 33.95 -47.09 14.26
C HIS A 22 33.79 -46.09 15.45
N ALA A 23 33.48 -46.68 16.61
CA ALA A 23 33.93 -46.42 18.00
C ALA A 23 34.25 -44.96 18.45
N ALA A 24 33.61 -44.35 19.45
CA ALA A 24 33.24 -44.76 20.83
C ALA A 24 34.36 -44.71 21.88
N THR A 25 34.24 -43.79 22.86
CA THR A 25 34.79 -43.90 24.23
C THR A 25 34.06 -42.97 25.22
N GLN A 26 33.44 -43.57 26.23
CA GLN A 26 33.15 -43.02 27.58
C GLN A 26 34.20 -43.64 28.56
N PRO A 27 34.37 -43.26 29.86
CA PRO A 27 33.36 -42.98 30.92
C PRO A 27 33.69 -41.67 31.71
N VAL A 28 33.29 -41.33 32.95
CA VAL A 28 32.68 -42.03 34.12
C VAL A 28 31.70 -41.08 34.86
N ALA A 29 30.72 -41.63 35.58
CA ALA A 29 29.77 -40.88 36.43
C ALA A 29 30.29 -40.60 37.87
N ARG A 30 29.70 -39.60 38.54
CA ARG A 30 29.61 -39.51 40.02
C ARG A 30 28.31 -38.82 40.44
N ASP A 31 27.54 -39.50 41.29
CA ASP A 31 26.36 -38.95 41.96
C ASP A 31 26.72 -37.94 43.06
N VAL A 32 25.92 -36.89 43.20
CA VAL A 32 25.60 -36.27 44.49
C VAL A 32 24.12 -35.86 44.48
N ALA A 33 23.31 -36.46 45.33
CA ALA A 33 21.93 -36.05 45.56
C ALA A 33 21.87 -34.93 46.61
N ALA A 34 21.05 -33.90 46.38
CA ALA A 34 20.67 -32.93 47.39
C ALA A 34 19.20 -32.50 47.20
N SER A 35 18.41 -32.65 48.27
CA SER A 35 16.99 -32.34 48.31
C SER A 35 16.70 -30.85 48.26
N ALA A 36 15.78 -30.43 47.38
CA ALA A 36 15.09 -29.15 47.48
C ALA A 36 13.57 -29.39 47.40
N THR A 37 12.87 -29.17 48.52
CA THR A 37 11.43 -29.33 48.64
C THR A 37 10.68 -28.24 47.88
N ALA A 38 9.97 -28.60 46.82
CA ALA A 38 9.07 -27.70 46.12
C ALA A 38 7.79 -27.45 46.94
N SER A 39 7.68 -26.27 47.56
CA SER A 39 6.44 -25.78 48.13
C SER A 39 5.50 -25.33 47.01
N VAL A 40 4.58 -26.22 46.61
CA VAL A 40 3.51 -25.90 45.65
C VAL A 40 2.51 -24.95 46.32
N SER A 41 2.75 -23.65 46.19
CA SER A 41 1.77 -22.61 46.48
C SER A 41 0.73 -22.61 45.37
N SER A 42 -0.35 -23.35 45.56
CA SER A 42 -1.53 -23.29 44.70
C SER A 42 -2.30 -21.98 44.92
N SER A 43 -1.77 -20.87 44.40
CA SER A 43 -2.53 -19.64 44.22
C SER A 43 -3.43 -19.82 43.00
N GLU A 44 -4.65 -20.26 43.29
CA GLU A 44 -5.86 -20.32 42.46
C GLU A 44 -5.76 -19.64 41.10
N SER A 45 -6.01 -20.43 40.06
CA SER A 45 -6.20 -19.93 38.70
C SER A 45 -7.33 -18.91 38.68
N SER A 46 -7.00 -17.65 38.43
CA SER A 46 -7.96 -16.62 38.04
C SER A 46 -8.45 -16.86 36.61
N THR A 47 -9.14 -17.99 36.39
CA THR A 47 -10.07 -18.20 35.28
C THR A 47 -11.34 -17.37 35.52
N ALA A 48 -11.15 -16.09 35.82
CA ALA A 48 -12.19 -15.09 35.94
C ALA A 48 -12.29 -14.36 34.61
N ASP A 49 -13.44 -14.52 33.96
CA ASP A 49 -13.88 -13.78 32.79
C ASP A 49 -12.98 -13.78 31.55
N ALA A 50 -13.13 -14.88 30.80
CA ALA A 50 -13.25 -14.77 29.34
C ALA A 50 -14.63 -14.20 28.90
N SER A 51 -15.24 -13.29 29.69
CA SER A 51 -16.55 -12.74 29.41
C SER A 51 -16.44 -11.63 28.35
N GLU A 52 -17.20 -11.82 27.27
CA GLU A 52 -17.57 -10.84 26.25
C GLU A 52 -16.48 -9.84 25.77
N ARG A 53 -15.53 -10.33 24.95
CA ARG A 53 -14.57 -9.50 24.16
C ARG A 53 -15.22 -8.58 23.10
N ARG A 54 -16.51 -8.27 23.18
CA ARG A 54 -17.23 -7.46 22.17
C ARG A 54 -16.79 -6.00 22.25
N VAL A 55 -16.43 -5.40 21.11
CA VAL A 55 -16.09 -3.98 21.05
C VAL A 55 -17.32 -3.10 21.27
N ASN A 56 -17.24 -2.18 22.24
CA ASN A 56 -18.21 -1.11 22.39
C ASN A 56 -17.92 0.03 21.39
N VAL A 57 -18.94 0.45 20.65
CA VAL A 57 -18.83 1.52 19.64
C VAL A 57 -18.38 2.87 20.25
N ALA A 58 -18.70 3.13 21.52
CA ALA A 58 -18.29 4.36 22.20
C ALA A 58 -16.75 4.49 22.31
N ASP A 59 -16.04 3.36 22.43
CA ASP A 59 -14.63 3.33 22.83
C ASP A 59 -13.66 3.39 21.64
N LYS A 60 -14.11 3.04 20.42
CA LYS A 60 -13.27 3.14 19.20
C LYS A 60 -12.74 4.57 19.00
N ARG A 61 -11.50 4.72 18.52
CA ARG A 61 -10.84 6.01 18.20
C ARG A 61 -10.11 5.89 16.87
N ILE A 62 -9.95 7.00 16.14
CA ILE A 62 -9.18 7.02 14.87
C ILE A 62 -7.70 6.78 15.13
N ILE A 63 -7.12 7.41 16.16
CA ILE A 63 -5.76 7.17 16.66
C ILE A 63 -5.80 6.84 18.15
N ASN A 64 -4.76 6.19 18.66
CA ASN A 64 -4.55 5.91 20.09
C ASN A 64 -5.67 5.07 20.77
N GLY A 65 -6.52 4.41 19.98
CA GLY A 65 -7.62 3.55 20.46
C GLY A 65 -7.13 2.22 21.03
N GLN A 66 -7.81 1.75 22.08
CA GLN A 66 -7.47 0.52 22.82
C GLN A 66 -8.49 -0.63 22.59
N THR A 67 -9.48 -0.42 21.72
CA THR A 67 -10.45 -1.45 21.33
C THR A 67 -9.81 -2.48 20.40
N ASP A 68 -10.30 -3.73 20.39
CA ASP A 68 -9.83 -4.77 19.48
C ASP A 68 -10.03 -4.38 18.01
N VAL A 69 -8.92 -3.97 17.37
CA VAL A 69 -8.88 -3.51 15.98
C VAL A 69 -9.09 -4.63 14.95
N ASN A 70 -9.21 -5.89 15.38
CA ASN A 70 -9.58 -7.00 14.50
C ASN A 70 -11.10 -7.14 14.36
N GLN A 71 -11.89 -6.53 15.26
CA GLN A 71 -13.35 -6.53 15.20
C GLN A 71 -13.86 -5.31 14.42
N LEU A 72 -14.17 -5.53 13.14
CA LEU A 72 -14.71 -4.51 12.23
C LEU A 72 -15.98 -3.83 12.78
N VAL A 73 -16.89 -4.63 13.33
CA VAL A 73 -18.18 -4.19 13.88
C VAL A 73 -18.12 -4.07 15.41
N PRO A 74 -18.89 -3.15 16.04
CA PRO A 74 -19.81 -2.19 15.42
C PRO A 74 -19.10 -1.00 14.73
N PHE A 75 -19.70 -0.49 13.66
CA PHE A 75 -19.22 0.70 12.97
C PHE A 75 -19.46 1.98 13.79
N LYS A 76 -18.39 2.73 14.06
CA LYS A 76 -18.44 4.10 14.60
C LYS A 76 -18.29 5.12 13.47
N TYR A 77 -17.31 4.91 12.59
CA TYR A 77 -16.95 5.84 11.53
C TYR A 77 -17.61 5.44 10.21
N LYS A 78 -18.94 5.58 10.14
CA LYS A 78 -19.74 5.15 8.97
C LYS A 78 -19.25 5.74 7.64
N TRP A 79 -18.79 7.00 7.65
CA TRP A 79 -18.20 7.65 6.47
C TRP A 79 -17.04 6.86 5.85
N ALA A 80 -16.23 6.15 6.66
CA ALA A 80 -15.11 5.36 6.16
C ALA A 80 -15.59 4.08 5.48
N TRP A 81 -16.63 3.46 6.04
CA TRP A 81 -17.30 2.31 5.42
C TRP A 81 -18.03 2.70 4.13
N GLU A 82 -18.67 3.88 4.11
CA GLU A 82 -19.32 4.44 2.92
C GLU A 82 -18.31 4.76 1.81
N LYS A 83 -17.16 5.39 2.15
CA LYS A 83 -16.05 5.59 1.21
C LYS A 83 -15.48 4.25 0.70
N TYR A 84 -15.24 3.27 1.56
CA TYR A 84 -14.81 1.91 1.15
C TYR A 84 -15.78 1.24 0.16
N LEU A 85 -17.10 1.33 0.39
CA LEU A 85 -18.08 0.77 -0.54
C LEU A 85 -18.11 1.54 -1.87
N ALA A 86 -17.96 2.87 -1.84
CA ALA A 86 -17.90 3.69 -3.04
C ALA A 86 -16.66 3.39 -3.90
N THR A 87 -15.48 3.29 -3.29
CA THR A 87 -14.24 2.95 -4.00
C THR A 87 -14.24 1.50 -4.51
N CYS A 88 -14.81 0.55 -3.77
CA CYS A 88 -15.05 -0.80 -4.31
C CYS A 88 -16.00 -0.81 -5.53
N ALA A 89 -17.00 0.07 -5.59
CA ALA A 89 -17.90 0.19 -6.74
C ALA A 89 -17.22 0.87 -7.96
N ASN A 90 -16.09 1.54 -7.75
CA ASN A 90 -15.30 2.22 -8.77
C ASN A 90 -14.26 1.32 -9.47
N HIS A 91 -14.22 0.01 -9.23
CA HIS A 91 -13.21 -0.87 -9.84
C HIS A 91 -13.15 -0.74 -11.39
N TRP A 92 -11.91 -0.61 -11.88
CA TRP A 92 -11.51 -0.54 -13.29
C TRP A 92 -10.12 -1.18 -13.44
N MET A 93 -9.71 -1.49 -14.68
CA MET A 93 -8.35 -1.91 -15.01
C MET A 93 -7.80 -1.12 -16.20
N PRO A 94 -6.51 -0.70 -16.22
CA PRO A 94 -5.95 0.12 -17.29
C PRO A 94 -6.07 -0.49 -18.70
N GLN A 95 -5.92 -1.82 -18.81
CA GLN A 95 -6.03 -2.56 -20.07
C GLN A 95 -7.43 -2.54 -20.69
N GLU A 96 -8.46 -2.09 -19.96
CA GLU A 96 -9.81 -1.94 -20.50
C GLU A 96 -9.91 -0.72 -21.43
N VAL A 97 -8.97 0.23 -21.32
CA VAL A 97 -8.93 1.47 -22.11
C VAL A 97 -8.10 1.29 -23.39
N ASN A 98 -8.68 1.64 -24.54
CA ASN A 98 -8.03 1.43 -25.84
C ASN A 98 -6.99 2.52 -26.18
N MET A 99 -5.72 2.14 -26.21
CA MET A 99 -4.61 3.06 -26.52
C MET A 99 -4.30 3.24 -28.02
N SER A 100 -5.02 2.60 -28.95
CA SER A 100 -4.62 2.57 -30.37
C SER A 100 -4.59 3.94 -31.05
N ARG A 101 -5.50 4.84 -30.66
CA ARG A 101 -5.53 6.23 -31.18
C ARG A 101 -4.37 7.06 -30.65
N ASP A 102 -4.03 6.88 -29.38
CA ASP A 102 -2.93 7.57 -28.70
C ASP A 102 -1.58 7.12 -29.27
N ILE A 103 -1.42 5.81 -29.53
CA ILE A 103 -0.24 5.24 -30.20
C ILE A 103 -0.07 5.83 -31.61
N ALA A 104 -1.14 5.93 -32.39
CA ALA A 104 -1.09 6.52 -33.73
C ALA A 104 -0.72 8.01 -33.68
N LEU A 105 -1.35 8.77 -32.78
CA LEU A 105 -1.08 10.20 -32.58
C LEU A 105 0.34 10.46 -32.09
N TRP A 106 0.86 9.61 -31.20
CA TRP A 106 2.22 9.73 -30.67
C TRP A 106 3.28 9.41 -31.73
N LYS A 107 3.01 8.47 -32.64
CA LYS A 107 3.91 8.08 -33.73
C LYS A 107 3.89 9.05 -34.93
N ASP A 108 2.82 9.83 -35.12
CA ASP A 108 2.78 10.89 -36.14
C ASP A 108 3.71 12.06 -35.75
N PRO A 109 4.73 12.41 -36.57
CA PRO A 109 5.57 13.58 -36.33
C PRO A 109 4.82 14.91 -36.22
N ASN A 110 3.59 14.99 -36.76
CA ASN A 110 2.73 16.18 -36.73
C ASN A 110 1.56 16.06 -35.74
N GLY A 111 1.39 14.90 -35.08
CA GLY A 111 0.24 14.65 -34.20
C GLY A 111 0.27 15.48 -32.90
N LEU A 112 1.46 15.71 -32.37
CA LEU A 112 1.72 16.48 -31.16
C LEU A 112 2.92 17.41 -31.36
N THR A 113 2.85 18.63 -30.81
CA THR A 113 4.01 19.52 -30.74
C THR A 113 5.03 19.04 -29.71
N GLU A 114 6.27 19.51 -29.80
CA GLU A 114 7.32 19.21 -28.81
C GLU A 114 6.95 19.65 -27.39
N ASP A 115 6.20 20.75 -27.24
CA ASP A 115 5.73 21.20 -25.93
C ASP A 115 4.59 20.32 -25.39
N GLU A 116 3.68 19.83 -26.25
CA GLU A 116 2.66 18.84 -25.85
C GLU A 116 3.30 17.51 -25.43
N ARG A 117 4.28 17.02 -26.20
CA ARG A 117 5.09 15.84 -25.86
C ARG A 117 5.84 16.03 -24.54
N ARG A 118 6.42 17.21 -24.32
CA ARG A 118 7.09 17.56 -23.04
C ARG A 118 6.12 17.54 -21.87
N VAL A 119 4.92 18.13 -22.01
CA VAL A 119 3.88 18.09 -20.97
C VAL A 119 3.54 16.64 -20.62
N ILE A 120 3.24 15.79 -21.61
CA ILE A 120 2.92 14.38 -21.38
C ILE A 120 4.03 13.65 -20.62
N LYS A 121 5.29 13.73 -21.09
CA LYS A 121 6.42 13.04 -20.45
C LYS A 121 6.69 13.54 -19.02
N ARG A 122 6.60 14.85 -18.78
CA ARG A 122 6.85 15.44 -17.43
C ARG A 122 5.69 15.17 -16.46
N ASN A 123 4.48 15.02 -16.99
CA ASN A 123 3.30 14.65 -16.22
C ASN A 123 3.39 13.18 -15.78
N LEU A 124 3.56 12.26 -16.74
CA LEU A 124 3.77 10.82 -16.48
C LEU A 124 4.93 10.60 -15.50
N GLY A 125 6.08 11.24 -15.73
CA GLY A 125 7.28 11.10 -14.89
C GLY A 125 7.17 11.69 -13.47
N PHE A 126 6.12 12.45 -13.16
CA PHE A 126 5.79 12.84 -11.78
C PHE A 126 4.82 11.82 -11.15
N PHE A 127 3.78 11.45 -11.89
CA PHE A 127 2.73 10.58 -11.37
C PHE A 127 3.20 9.14 -11.09
N VAL A 128 4.08 8.56 -11.92
CA VAL A 128 4.63 7.21 -11.68
C VAL A 128 5.31 7.04 -10.32
N THR A 129 5.97 8.08 -9.81
CA THR A 129 6.65 8.05 -8.51
C THR A 129 5.77 8.56 -7.39
N ALA A 130 4.89 9.53 -7.65
CA ALA A 130 4.05 10.12 -6.62
C ALA A 130 3.00 9.13 -6.06
N ASP A 131 2.34 8.33 -6.90
CA ASP A 131 1.34 7.35 -6.44
C ASP A 131 2.04 6.17 -5.71
N SER A 132 3.29 5.87 -6.10
CA SER A 132 4.16 4.97 -5.32
C SER A 132 4.53 5.56 -3.95
N LEU A 133 4.72 6.87 -3.82
CA LEU A 133 4.91 7.55 -2.53
C LEU A 133 3.61 7.56 -1.71
N ALA A 134 2.44 7.73 -2.35
CA ALA A 134 1.12 7.65 -1.73
C ALA A 134 0.89 6.27 -1.10
N ALA A 135 1.03 5.20 -1.90
CA ALA A 135 0.90 3.82 -1.44
C ALA A 135 1.83 3.51 -0.26
N ASN A 136 3.09 3.93 -0.35
CA ASN A 136 4.07 3.74 0.73
C ASN A 136 3.70 4.54 2.00
N ASN A 137 3.21 5.78 1.87
CA ASN A 137 2.71 6.55 3.02
C ASN A 137 1.57 5.80 3.71
N ILE A 138 0.57 5.35 2.94
CA ILE A 138 -0.59 4.64 3.47
C ILE A 138 -0.15 3.37 4.21
N VAL A 139 0.60 2.49 3.55
CA VAL A 139 0.90 1.14 4.06
C VAL A 139 1.95 1.14 5.17
N LEU A 140 3.04 1.90 5.02
CA LEU A 140 4.19 1.86 5.93
C LEU A 140 4.09 2.90 7.05
N GLY A 141 3.50 4.07 6.75
CA GLY A 141 3.36 5.19 7.69
C GLY A 141 2.00 5.23 8.37
N THR A 142 0.93 5.48 7.63
CA THR A 142 -0.38 5.87 8.16
C THR A 142 -1.14 4.70 8.79
N TYR A 143 -1.21 3.54 8.13
CA TYR A 143 -2.07 2.42 8.53
C TYR A 143 -1.81 1.90 9.96
N ARG A 144 -0.54 1.89 10.39
CA ARG A 144 -0.13 1.46 11.74
C ARG A 144 -0.71 2.34 12.85
N HIS A 145 -0.83 3.66 12.63
CA HIS A 145 -1.30 4.62 13.64
C HIS A 145 -2.82 4.78 13.65
N ILE A 146 -3.51 4.43 12.56
CA ILE A 146 -4.97 4.38 12.53
C ILE A 146 -5.46 3.15 13.30
N THR A 147 -6.21 3.38 14.39
CA THR A 147 -6.76 2.38 15.33
C THR A 147 -8.26 2.12 15.13
N ALA A 148 -8.85 2.57 14.02
CA ALA A 148 -10.23 2.30 13.65
C ALA A 148 -10.29 1.28 12.49
N PRO A 149 -10.89 0.08 12.67
CA PRO A 149 -10.87 -0.97 11.65
C PRO A 149 -11.62 -0.61 10.37
N GLU A 150 -12.70 0.15 10.44
CA GLU A 150 -13.44 0.61 9.26
C GLU A 150 -12.67 1.67 8.45
N ALA A 151 -11.80 2.46 9.12
CA ALA A 151 -10.88 3.36 8.43
C ALA A 151 -9.70 2.60 7.82
N ARG A 152 -9.16 1.59 8.52
CA ARG A 152 -8.18 0.65 7.96
C ARG A 152 -8.71 -0.05 6.71
N GLN A 153 -9.97 -0.51 6.71
CA GLN A 153 -10.58 -1.14 5.55
C GLN A 153 -10.61 -0.22 4.32
N PHE A 154 -10.91 1.07 4.52
CA PHE A 154 -10.83 2.07 3.46
C PHE A 154 -9.37 2.28 2.97
N LEU A 155 -8.41 2.43 3.89
CA LEU A 155 -6.99 2.60 3.54
C LEU A 155 -6.41 1.42 2.74
N LEU A 156 -6.85 0.18 3.02
CA LEU A 156 -6.47 -0.98 2.19
C LEU A 156 -7.00 -0.90 0.77
N ARG A 157 -8.17 -0.29 0.56
CA ARG A 157 -8.75 -0.08 -0.77
C ARG A 157 -8.04 1.08 -1.49
N GLN A 158 -7.79 2.19 -0.80
CA GLN A 158 -7.03 3.33 -1.34
C GLN A 158 -5.63 2.86 -1.80
N ALA A 159 -4.85 2.19 -0.94
CA ALA A 159 -3.53 1.67 -1.30
C ALA A 159 -3.53 0.66 -2.46
N PHE A 160 -4.66 -0.01 -2.73
CA PHE A 160 -4.83 -0.83 -3.93
C PHE A 160 -5.13 0.03 -5.16
N GLU A 161 -5.86 1.13 -5.03
CA GLU A 161 -6.13 2.08 -6.11
C GLU A 161 -4.84 2.78 -6.56
N GLU A 162 -3.96 3.20 -5.65
CA GLU A 162 -2.60 3.70 -5.98
C GLU A 162 -1.79 2.73 -6.87
N ALA A 163 -1.93 1.42 -6.61
CA ALA A 163 -1.28 0.38 -7.39
C ALA A 163 -1.90 0.22 -8.79
N ILE A 164 -3.22 0.44 -8.92
CA ILE A 164 -3.92 0.52 -10.21
C ILE A 164 -3.52 1.78 -10.98
N HIS A 165 -3.34 2.91 -10.30
CA HIS A 165 -2.92 4.18 -10.93
C HIS A 165 -1.47 4.09 -11.42
N THR A 166 -0.55 3.59 -10.59
CA THR A 166 0.85 3.29 -10.99
C THR A 166 0.90 2.37 -12.22
N HIS A 167 0.05 1.34 -12.24
CA HIS A 167 -0.10 0.42 -13.37
C HIS A 167 -0.70 1.09 -14.61
N ALA A 168 -1.61 2.07 -14.46
CA ALA A 168 -2.14 2.86 -15.57
C ALA A 168 -1.05 3.68 -16.27
N TYR A 169 -0.18 4.34 -15.52
CA TYR A 169 0.93 5.08 -16.12
C TYR A 169 1.95 4.15 -16.77
N GLN A 170 2.27 3.00 -16.16
CA GLN A 170 3.09 1.98 -16.81
C GLN A 170 2.49 1.54 -18.14
N TYR A 171 1.18 1.24 -18.17
CA TYR A 171 0.48 0.83 -19.39
C TYR A 171 0.49 1.91 -20.48
N ILE A 172 0.39 3.19 -20.11
CA ILE A 172 0.54 4.32 -21.04
C ILE A 172 1.98 4.40 -21.57
N VAL A 173 2.99 4.31 -20.70
CA VAL A 173 4.42 4.38 -21.05
C VAL A 173 4.81 3.27 -22.03
N GLU A 174 4.42 2.02 -21.72
CA GLU A 174 4.63 0.85 -22.57
C GLU A 174 3.90 1.00 -23.92
N SER A 175 2.60 1.34 -23.89
CA SER A 175 1.78 1.48 -25.10
C SER A 175 2.38 2.48 -26.09
N LEU A 176 2.83 3.64 -25.61
CA LEU A 176 3.41 4.69 -26.43
C LEU A 176 4.85 4.39 -26.89
N GLY A 177 5.50 3.36 -26.34
CA GLY A 177 6.89 3.02 -26.62
C GLY A 177 7.86 4.08 -26.10
N LEU A 178 7.60 4.61 -24.90
CA LEU A 178 8.50 5.51 -24.19
C LEU A 178 9.64 4.71 -23.54
N ASP A 179 10.75 5.39 -23.24
CA ASP A 179 11.79 4.82 -22.39
C ASP A 179 11.29 4.79 -20.94
N GLU A 180 10.97 3.60 -20.44
CA GLU A 180 10.54 3.38 -19.05
C GLU A 180 11.57 3.92 -18.06
N SER A 181 12.87 3.78 -18.34
CA SER A 181 13.92 4.27 -17.44
C SER A 181 13.96 5.80 -17.37
N GLU A 182 13.75 6.50 -18.49
CA GLU A 182 13.64 7.97 -18.50
C GLU A 182 12.41 8.45 -17.71
N ILE A 183 11.25 7.80 -17.90
CA ILE A 183 10.00 8.23 -17.27
C ILE A 183 10.00 7.92 -15.76
N PHE A 184 10.37 6.70 -15.36
CA PHE A 184 10.37 6.32 -13.94
C PHE A 184 11.53 6.94 -13.15
N ASN A 185 12.64 7.31 -13.79
CA ASN A 185 13.73 8.07 -13.15
C ASN A 185 13.54 9.60 -13.23
N ALA A 186 12.41 10.09 -13.77
CA ALA A 186 12.20 11.52 -13.98
C ALA A 186 12.21 12.33 -12.66
N TYR A 187 11.82 11.76 -11.53
CA TYR A 187 12.00 12.41 -10.22
C TYR A 187 13.48 12.64 -9.86
N HIS A 188 14.41 11.81 -10.33
CA HIS A 188 15.84 12.04 -10.18
C HIS A 188 16.46 12.91 -11.27
N GLU A 189 15.83 13.10 -12.43
CA GLU A 189 16.42 13.87 -13.54
C GLU A 189 15.80 15.26 -13.75
N VAL A 190 14.54 15.43 -13.37
CA VAL A 190 13.76 16.65 -13.60
C VAL A 190 13.67 17.46 -12.31
N LYS A 191 14.40 18.59 -12.25
CA LYS A 191 14.43 19.44 -11.05
C LYS A 191 13.04 19.77 -10.49
N SER A 192 12.08 20.18 -11.32
CA SER A 192 10.74 20.55 -10.87
C SER A 192 9.85 19.38 -10.42
N ILE A 193 10.23 18.14 -10.71
CA ILE A 193 9.61 16.93 -10.17
C ILE A 193 10.30 16.61 -8.84
N ARG A 194 11.65 16.53 -8.86
CA ARG A 194 12.48 16.32 -7.67
C ARG A 194 12.16 17.27 -6.52
N ASP A 195 12.04 18.56 -6.79
CA ASP A 195 11.75 19.60 -5.79
C ASP A 195 10.40 19.35 -5.06
N LYS A 196 9.43 18.71 -5.74
CA LYS A 196 8.15 18.32 -5.13
C LYS A 196 8.31 17.06 -4.28
N ASP A 197 9.01 16.06 -4.80
CA ASP A 197 9.17 14.78 -4.12
C ASP A 197 10.09 14.93 -2.88
N GLU A 198 11.17 15.72 -2.97
CA GLU A 198 12.02 16.13 -1.83
C GLU A 198 11.27 16.95 -0.77
N PHE A 199 10.20 17.67 -1.14
CA PHE A 199 9.31 18.32 -0.18
C PHE A 199 8.41 17.32 0.56
N LEU A 200 8.00 16.22 -0.08
CA LEU A 200 7.12 15.20 0.50
C LEU A 200 7.86 14.23 1.43
N ILE A 201 9.08 13.82 1.06
CA ILE A 201 9.88 12.80 1.76
C ILE A 201 9.96 12.99 3.30
N PRO A 202 10.27 14.19 3.84
CA PRO A 202 10.37 14.38 5.29
C PRO A 202 9.07 14.07 6.08
N PHE A 203 7.91 14.17 5.42
CA PHE A 203 6.61 13.92 6.06
C PHE A 203 6.24 12.44 6.10
N ILE A 204 6.71 11.65 5.14
CA ILE A 204 6.54 10.19 5.14
C ILE A 204 7.58 9.51 6.04
N ASP A 205 8.86 9.91 5.95
CA ASP A 205 9.96 9.38 6.77
C ASP A 205 9.64 9.47 8.28
N ALA A 206 9.11 10.61 8.72
CA ALA A 206 8.77 10.87 10.12
C ALA A 206 7.74 9.90 10.70
N ILE A 207 6.80 9.38 9.90
CA ILE A 207 5.76 8.45 10.36
C ILE A 207 6.09 6.98 10.06
N MET A 208 7.03 6.74 9.12
CA MET A 208 7.55 5.43 8.78
C MET A 208 8.61 4.91 9.75
N ASP A 209 9.30 5.77 10.52
CA ASP A 209 10.23 5.33 11.58
C ASP A 209 9.56 4.28 12.49
N PRO A 210 10.09 3.04 12.59
CA PRO A 210 9.55 2.01 13.48
C PRO A 210 9.34 2.49 14.92
N ASN A 211 10.18 3.41 15.40
CA ASN A 211 10.14 3.94 16.76
C ASN A 211 9.13 5.09 16.96
N PHE A 212 8.61 5.68 15.87
CA PHE A 212 7.60 6.74 15.98
C PHE A 212 6.27 6.17 16.49
N VAL A 213 5.72 6.80 17.53
CA VAL A 213 4.46 6.39 18.18
C VAL A 213 3.58 7.60 18.46
N THR A 214 2.29 7.50 18.13
CA THR A 214 1.26 8.47 18.55
C THR A 214 0.96 8.36 20.05
N GLY A 215 0.31 9.37 20.62
CA GLY A 215 -0.10 9.43 22.03
C GLY A 215 0.40 10.65 22.80
N THR A 216 1.28 11.47 22.21
CA THR A 216 1.59 12.82 22.67
C THR A 216 1.05 13.86 21.69
N PRO A 217 0.72 15.08 22.12
CA PRO A 217 0.26 16.15 21.22
C PRO A 217 1.23 16.42 20.05
N GLU A 218 2.53 16.31 20.30
CA GLU A 218 3.60 16.57 19.31
C GLU A 218 3.65 15.47 18.24
N ASN A 219 3.50 14.21 18.64
CA ASN A 219 3.53 13.07 17.72
C ASN A 219 2.20 12.94 16.97
N ASP A 220 1.07 13.16 17.64
CA ASP A 220 -0.25 13.23 17.00
C ASP A 220 -0.29 14.36 15.94
N GLN A 221 0.33 15.52 16.22
CA GLN A 221 0.52 16.59 15.22
C GLN A 221 1.47 16.21 14.08
N THR A 222 2.48 15.37 14.34
CA THR A 222 3.42 14.91 13.30
C THR A 222 2.71 14.00 12.31
N LEU A 223 1.89 13.06 12.81
CA LEU A 223 1.01 12.26 11.97
C LEU A 223 0.02 13.13 11.19
N LEU A 224 -0.65 14.08 11.86
CA LEU A 224 -1.61 14.96 11.21
C LEU A 224 -0.98 15.81 10.09
N LYS A 225 0.26 16.30 10.27
CA LYS A 225 0.99 17.01 9.21
C LYS A 225 1.25 16.11 8.00
N SER A 226 1.64 14.86 8.22
CA SER A 226 1.85 13.90 7.12
C SER A 226 0.55 13.65 6.35
N LEU A 227 -0.56 13.39 7.05
CA LEU A 227 -1.89 13.21 6.46
C LEU A 227 -2.33 14.44 5.63
N ILE A 228 -2.09 15.66 6.12
CA ILE A 228 -2.42 16.89 5.39
C ILE A 228 -1.55 17.04 4.14
N VAL A 229 -0.25 16.74 4.23
CA VAL A 229 0.68 16.89 3.10
C VAL A 229 0.36 15.90 1.98
N PHE A 230 0.05 14.65 2.31
CA PHE A 230 -0.33 13.66 1.30
C PHE A 230 -1.75 13.93 0.76
N ALA A 231 -2.78 13.85 1.60
CA ALA A 231 -4.17 13.95 1.14
C ALA A 231 -4.56 15.34 0.60
N CYS A 232 -4.04 16.44 1.14
CA CYS A 232 -4.46 17.79 0.74
C CYS A 232 -3.49 18.51 -0.22
N LEU A 233 -2.19 18.20 -0.18
CA LEU A 233 -1.20 18.89 -1.03
C LEU A 233 -0.71 18.02 -2.19
N MET A 234 -0.47 16.73 -1.98
CA MET A 234 -0.08 15.82 -3.06
C MET A 234 -1.31 15.42 -3.87
N GLU A 235 -2.21 14.63 -3.28
CA GLU A 235 -3.49 14.19 -3.88
C GLU A 235 -4.36 15.43 -4.20
N GLY A 236 -4.82 16.15 -3.18
CA GLY A 236 -5.75 17.28 -3.32
C GLY A 236 -5.27 18.55 -4.06
N LEU A 237 -4.00 18.64 -4.49
CA LEU A 237 -3.49 19.82 -5.23
C LEU A 237 -2.52 19.47 -6.35
N PHE A 238 -1.42 18.76 -6.09
CA PHE A 238 -0.43 18.44 -7.12
C PHE A 238 -1.03 17.54 -8.21
N PHE A 239 -1.85 16.55 -7.84
CA PHE A 239 -2.51 15.67 -8.80
C PHE A 239 -3.57 16.43 -9.59
N TYR A 240 -4.42 17.22 -8.94
CA TYR A 240 -5.41 18.06 -9.63
C TYR A 240 -4.80 18.99 -10.68
N VAL A 241 -3.67 19.64 -10.38
CA VAL A 241 -2.91 20.40 -11.39
C VAL A 241 -2.44 19.51 -12.54
N GLY A 242 -1.91 18.32 -12.24
CA GLY A 242 -1.50 17.33 -13.24
C GLY A 242 -2.66 16.84 -14.12
N PHE A 243 -3.83 16.58 -13.55
CA PHE A 243 -5.04 16.15 -14.26
C PHE A 243 -5.50 17.20 -15.27
N THR A 244 -5.45 18.50 -14.92
CA THR A 244 -5.83 19.55 -15.88
C THR A 244 -5.03 19.50 -17.19
N GLN A 245 -3.76 19.06 -17.15
CA GLN A 245 -2.87 19.05 -18.31
C GLN A 245 -3.28 17.97 -19.32
N ILE A 246 -3.46 16.73 -18.85
CA ILE A 246 -3.83 15.59 -19.70
C ILE A 246 -5.31 15.69 -20.14
N LEU A 247 -6.20 16.09 -19.23
CA LEU A 247 -7.61 16.28 -19.58
C LEU A 247 -7.83 17.45 -20.56
N ALA A 248 -6.97 18.49 -20.55
CA ALA A 248 -7.01 19.53 -21.57
C ALA A 248 -6.61 19.03 -22.97
N LEU A 249 -5.71 18.04 -23.08
CA LEU A 249 -5.42 17.34 -24.34
C LEU A 249 -6.62 16.47 -24.76
N GLY A 250 -7.18 15.71 -23.83
CA GLY A 250 -8.38 14.89 -24.06
C GLY A 250 -9.56 15.70 -24.61
N ARG A 251 -9.81 16.90 -24.05
CA ARG A 251 -10.82 17.85 -24.53
C ARG A 251 -10.56 18.39 -25.95
N GLN A 252 -9.32 18.33 -26.43
CA GLN A 252 -8.91 18.64 -27.80
C GLN A 252 -8.89 17.38 -28.70
N ASN A 253 -9.45 16.26 -28.23
CA ASN A 253 -9.46 14.97 -28.93
C ASN A 253 -8.05 14.39 -29.20
N LYS A 254 -7.06 14.81 -28.39
CA LYS A 254 -5.67 14.32 -28.36
C LYS A 254 -5.47 13.44 -27.12
N MET A 255 -4.65 12.39 -27.23
CA MET A 255 -4.34 11.48 -26.11
C MET A 255 -5.59 10.99 -25.37
N THR A 256 -6.58 10.52 -26.12
CA THR A 256 -7.91 10.19 -25.59
C THR A 256 -7.92 8.99 -24.66
N GLY A 257 -7.09 7.97 -24.90
CA GLY A 257 -6.97 6.80 -24.02
C GLY A 257 -6.25 7.13 -22.71
N ALA A 258 -5.18 7.94 -22.77
CA ALA A 258 -4.56 8.47 -21.56
C ALA A 258 -5.52 9.38 -20.78
N ALA A 259 -6.28 10.25 -21.46
CA ALA A 259 -7.26 11.12 -20.84
C ALA A 259 -8.47 10.37 -20.24
N GLU A 260 -8.82 9.19 -20.75
CA GLU A 260 -9.83 8.32 -20.16
C GLU A 260 -9.30 7.65 -18.88
N GLN A 261 -8.09 7.10 -18.89
CA GLN A 261 -7.44 6.59 -17.66
C GLN A 261 -7.31 7.68 -16.58
N TYR A 262 -6.96 8.91 -16.96
CA TYR A 262 -6.91 10.05 -16.04
C TYR A 262 -8.30 10.48 -15.50
N GLN A 263 -9.40 10.13 -16.16
CA GLN A 263 -10.75 10.34 -15.60
C GLN A 263 -11.10 9.29 -14.54
N TYR A 264 -10.64 8.04 -14.72
CA TYR A 264 -10.78 7.01 -13.69
C TYR A 264 -9.97 7.37 -12.43
N ILE A 265 -8.70 7.74 -12.61
CA ILE A 265 -7.82 8.19 -11.52
C ILE A 265 -8.44 9.40 -10.79
N LEU A 266 -8.81 10.47 -11.51
CA LEU A 266 -9.47 11.66 -10.92
C LEU A 266 -10.75 11.33 -10.12
N ARG A 267 -11.49 10.29 -10.49
CA ARG A 267 -12.70 9.87 -9.75
C ARG A 267 -12.33 9.14 -8.47
N ASP A 268 -11.25 8.37 -8.47
CA ASP A 268 -10.76 7.67 -7.30
C ASP A 268 -10.15 8.68 -6.29
N GLU A 269 -9.51 9.75 -6.78
CA GLU A 269 -8.96 10.91 -6.04
C GLU A 269 -10.01 11.89 -5.43
N SER A 270 -11.27 11.48 -5.22
CA SER A 270 -12.38 12.39 -4.82
C SER A 270 -13.23 11.92 -3.63
#